data_AF-A0A4R0IX82-F1
#
_entry.id   AF-A0A4R0IX82-F1
#
_cell.length_a   1.000
_cell.length_b   1.000
_cell.length_c   1.000
_cell.angle_alpha   90.00
_cell.angle_beta   90.00
_cell.angle_gamma   90.00
#
_symmetry.space_group_name_H-M   'P 1'
#
loop_
_entity.id
_entity.type
_entity.pdbx_description
1 polymer ?
#
loop_
_entity_poly.entity_id
_entity_poly.type
_entity_poly.pdbx_seq_one_letter_code
_entity_poly.pdbx_strand_id
1 'polypeptide(L)'
;MDPIRPFRWDLIRPDQLGSMLDDVEVWELFFLDDLIRCAARVLGQCGDGDLYFVGRSVDSLFDVLSGALADTGWSSRLHPLPLSLFGVDGQSVTAGELRQLRTNLAAEGLTPGELMRGRPTVFVDLVYQGSTFENLYGVLRRWIDDEHAQWDVIRRQLRFVGITSRTKTSPNTWRWHQHAEFATDLPASAIRNVSLDPRLWSYFGDYQHKTAASFRRTRWADPEVADPRRDERTRMALAEAVKIVAAARTPKVRRKLAELLTREPAISERWLRELQVSLRR
;
A
#
# COMPACT_ATOMS: atom_id res chain seq x y z
N MET A 1 12.14 9.89 -21.44
CA MET A 1 10.93 9.05 -21.43
C MET A 1 10.10 9.58 -20.30
N ASP A 2 8.85 9.95 -20.58
CA ASP A 2 7.99 10.54 -19.56
C ASP A 2 7.39 9.42 -18.68
N PRO A 3 7.13 9.70 -17.39
CA PRO A 3 6.50 8.73 -16.52
C PRO A 3 5.04 8.52 -16.93
N ILE A 4 4.65 7.26 -17.05
CA ILE A 4 3.28 6.83 -17.29
C ILE A 4 2.72 6.32 -15.97
N ARG A 5 1.75 7.04 -15.42
CA ARG A 5 1.15 6.75 -14.12
C ARG A 5 -0.35 6.55 -14.28
N PRO A 6 -0.92 5.49 -13.68
CA PRO A 6 -2.35 5.32 -13.65
C PRO A 6 -3.05 6.53 -13.02
N PHE A 7 -4.17 6.95 -13.61
CA PHE A 7 -5.03 7.97 -13.03
C PHE A 7 -5.43 7.57 -11.61
N ARG A 8 -5.39 8.53 -10.68
CA ARG A 8 -5.82 8.34 -9.30
C ARG A 8 -6.80 9.43 -8.88
N TRP A 9 -7.90 8.99 -8.29
CA TRP A 9 -8.89 9.88 -7.69
C TRP A 9 -8.42 10.35 -6.31
N ASP A 10 -8.32 11.66 -6.11
CA ASP A 10 -8.23 12.27 -4.76
C ASP A 10 -9.55 12.17 -3.97
N LEU A 11 -9.72 11.09 -3.21
CA LEU A 11 -10.95 10.86 -2.45
C LEU A 11 -11.06 11.70 -1.16
N ILE A 12 -10.02 12.43 -0.78
CA ILE A 12 -10.10 13.42 0.32
C ILE A 12 -10.92 14.64 -0.10
N ARG A 13 -10.87 14.95 -1.40
CA ARG A 13 -11.60 16.03 -2.09
C ARG A 13 -12.58 15.43 -3.11
N PRO A 14 -13.73 14.92 -2.65
CA PRO A 14 -14.67 14.21 -3.52
C PRO A 14 -15.40 15.13 -4.51
N ASP A 15 -15.22 16.45 -4.45
CA ASP A 15 -15.85 17.43 -5.34
C ASP A 15 -15.53 17.18 -6.82
N GLN A 16 -14.38 16.60 -7.13
CA GLN A 16 -14.02 16.17 -8.50
C GLN A 16 -14.95 15.09 -9.09
N LEU A 17 -15.75 14.42 -8.25
CA LEU A 17 -16.67 13.35 -8.68
C LEU A 17 -17.98 13.93 -9.24
N GLY A 18 -18.32 15.19 -8.95
CA GLY A 18 -19.57 15.81 -9.37
C GLY A 18 -20.79 14.94 -9.04
N SER A 19 -21.68 14.76 -10.01
CA SER A 19 -22.88 13.91 -9.90
C SER A 19 -22.65 12.44 -10.26
N MET A 20 -21.40 11.98 -10.39
CA MET A 20 -21.08 10.65 -10.91
C MET A 20 -21.60 9.50 -10.03
N LEU A 21 -21.88 9.78 -8.76
CA LEU A 21 -22.25 8.81 -7.74
C LEU A 21 -23.69 8.97 -7.22
N ASP A 22 -24.46 9.93 -7.74
CA ASP A 22 -25.77 10.30 -7.20
C ASP A 22 -26.79 9.15 -7.21
N ASP A 23 -26.63 8.21 -8.14
CA ASP A 23 -27.48 7.03 -8.35
C ASP A 23 -26.82 5.72 -7.87
N VAL A 24 -25.72 5.79 -7.11
CA VAL A 24 -24.99 4.61 -6.63
C VAL A 24 -25.29 4.37 -5.15
N GLU A 25 -26.01 3.30 -4.85
CA GLU A 25 -26.24 2.87 -3.48
C GLU A 25 -25.04 2.09 -2.93
N VAL A 26 -24.52 2.53 -1.78
CA VAL A 26 -23.39 1.88 -1.10
C VAL A 26 -23.87 1.15 0.13
N TRP A 27 -23.65 -0.16 0.13
CA TRP A 27 -23.96 -1.05 1.24
C TRP A 27 -23.20 -0.65 2.52
N GLU A 28 -23.65 -1.15 3.67
CA GLU A 28 -22.93 -0.94 4.93
C GLU A 28 -21.49 -1.44 4.83
N LEU A 29 -20.54 -0.67 5.37
CA LEU A 29 -19.12 -1.02 5.39
C LEU A 29 -18.85 -2.07 6.47
N PHE A 30 -19.38 -3.29 6.29
CA PHE A 30 -19.31 -4.40 7.25
C PHE A 30 -17.87 -4.75 7.68
N PHE A 31 -16.88 -4.39 6.88
CA PHE A 31 -15.46 -4.65 7.12
C PHE A 31 -14.70 -3.51 7.81
N LEU A 32 -15.31 -2.33 8.00
CA LEU A 32 -14.60 -1.11 8.40
C LEU A 32 -13.87 -1.28 9.73
N ASP A 33 -14.49 -1.94 10.69
CA ASP A 33 -13.93 -2.14 12.03
C ASP A 33 -12.65 -2.98 12.03
N ASP A 34 -12.63 -4.06 11.25
CA ASP A 34 -11.45 -4.90 11.07
C ASP A 34 -10.39 -4.22 10.19
N LEU A 35 -10.81 -3.41 9.23
CA LEU A 35 -9.89 -2.61 8.42
C LEU A 35 -9.18 -1.54 9.26
N ILE A 36 -9.86 -0.88 10.20
CA ILE A 36 -9.24 0.05 11.16
C ILE A 36 -8.22 -0.68 12.06
N ARG A 37 -8.51 -1.91 12.50
CA ARG A 37 -7.56 -2.73 13.26
C ARG A 37 -6.34 -3.11 12.42
N CYS A 38 -6.54 -3.44 11.15
CA CYS A 38 -5.47 -3.71 10.21
C CYS A 38 -4.59 -2.46 10.02
N ALA A 39 -5.21 -1.29 9.80
CA ALA A 39 -4.54 0.00 9.67
C ALA A 39 -3.65 0.33 10.88
N ALA A 40 -4.17 0.14 12.10
CA ALA A 40 -3.39 0.34 13.33
C ALA A 40 -2.12 -0.53 13.37
N ARG A 41 -2.25 -1.81 13.00
CA ARG A 41 -1.14 -2.76 12.98
C ARG A 41 -0.11 -2.42 11.90
N VAL A 42 -0.56 -2.02 10.70
CA VAL A 42 0.34 -1.58 9.62
C VAL A 42 1.12 -0.34 10.06
N LEU A 43 0.44 0.67 10.63
CA LEU A 43 1.11 1.84 11.20
C LEU A 43 2.10 1.46 12.31
N GLY A 44 1.72 0.57 13.23
CA GLY A 44 2.59 0.09 14.30
C GLY A 44 3.84 -0.64 13.80
N GLN A 45 3.80 -1.21 12.60
CA GLN A 45 4.90 -2.00 12.00
C GLN A 45 5.70 -1.25 10.93
N CYS A 46 5.27 -0.06 10.50
CA CYS A 46 5.96 0.70 9.45
C CYS A 46 7.30 1.30 9.90
N GLY A 47 7.48 1.53 11.21
CA GLY A 47 8.74 2.03 11.78
C GLY A 47 9.11 3.43 11.31
N ASP A 48 8.15 4.37 11.41
CA ASP A 48 8.28 5.78 11.04
C ASP A 48 8.61 6.06 9.56
N GLY A 49 8.36 5.08 8.70
CA GLY A 49 8.62 5.13 7.26
C GLY A 49 7.51 5.77 6.42
N ASP A 50 7.82 6.00 5.16
CA ASP A 50 6.86 6.40 4.11
C ASP A 50 6.25 5.14 3.50
N LEU A 51 4.91 5.08 3.43
CA LEU A 51 4.14 3.88 3.10
C LEU A 51 3.73 3.88 1.63
N TYR A 52 4.20 2.88 0.89
CA TYR A 52 3.86 2.62 -0.50
C TYR A 52 2.89 1.43 -0.59
N PHE A 53 1.63 1.70 -0.93
CA PHE A 53 0.56 0.70 -1.01
C PHE A 53 0.60 0.03 -2.38
N VAL A 54 1.14 -1.18 -2.43
CA VAL A 54 1.44 -1.92 -3.66
C VAL A 54 0.20 -2.63 -4.18
N GLY A 55 -0.12 -2.41 -5.44
CA GLY A 55 -1.28 -2.99 -6.11
C GLY A 55 -2.58 -2.28 -5.75
N ARG A 56 -3.70 -3.02 -5.88
CA ARG A 56 -5.07 -2.51 -5.67
C ARG A 56 -5.82 -3.23 -4.56
N SER A 57 -5.23 -4.31 -4.04
CA SER A 57 -5.85 -5.12 -2.98
C SER A 57 -5.79 -4.44 -1.62
N VAL A 58 -4.96 -3.40 -1.49
CA VAL A 58 -4.82 -2.56 -0.29
C VAL A 58 -5.44 -1.17 -0.45
N ASP A 59 -6.17 -0.89 -1.54
CA ASP A 59 -6.77 0.43 -1.80
C ASP A 59 -7.66 0.89 -0.63
N SER A 60 -8.53 0.03 -0.09
CA SER A 60 -9.37 0.38 1.06
C SER A 60 -8.58 0.74 2.32
N LEU A 61 -7.43 0.08 2.53
CA LEU A 61 -6.56 0.39 3.66
C LEU A 61 -5.93 1.77 3.47
N PHE A 62 -5.48 2.06 2.25
CA PHE A 62 -5.02 3.39 1.85
C PHE A 62 -6.12 4.44 2.05
N ASP A 63 -7.37 4.16 1.69
CA ASP A 63 -8.50 5.08 1.84
C ASP A 63 -8.82 5.36 3.32
N VAL A 64 -8.81 4.33 4.18
CA VAL A 64 -8.95 4.51 5.64
C VAL A 64 -7.84 5.40 6.19
N LEU A 65 -6.58 5.13 5.82
CA LEU A 65 -5.44 5.88 6.33
C LEU A 65 -5.42 7.31 5.80
N SER A 66 -5.69 7.50 4.51
CA SER A 66 -5.78 8.83 3.88
C SER A 66 -6.85 9.68 4.58
N GLY A 67 -8.04 9.12 4.83
CA GLY A 67 -9.09 9.82 5.57
C GLY A 67 -8.71 10.11 7.03
N ALA A 68 -8.22 9.12 7.77
CA ALA A 68 -7.91 9.29 9.19
C ALA A 68 -6.72 10.23 9.46
N LEU A 69 -5.77 10.30 8.51
CA LEU A 69 -4.51 11.02 8.63
C LEU A 69 -4.47 12.35 7.87
N ALA A 70 -5.55 12.72 7.15
CA ALA A 70 -5.62 13.92 6.32
C ALA A 70 -5.12 15.20 7.03
N ASP A 71 -5.50 15.39 8.30
CA ASP A 71 -5.16 16.58 9.09
C ASP A 71 -3.91 16.38 9.98
N THR A 72 -3.07 15.40 9.66
CA THR A 72 -1.84 15.08 10.40
C THR A 72 -0.61 15.26 9.51
N GLY A 73 0.58 15.34 10.12
CA GLY A 73 1.86 15.32 9.39
C GLY A 73 2.20 13.99 8.71
N TRP A 74 1.28 13.01 8.73
CA TRP A 74 1.41 11.72 8.05
C TRP A 74 0.67 11.65 6.72
N SER A 75 -0.17 12.64 6.40
CA SER A 75 -0.90 12.70 5.11
C SER A 75 0.04 12.63 3.90
N SER A 76 1.22 13.26 3.99
CA SER A 76 2.23 13.25 2.93
C SER A 76 3.09 11.99 2.86
N ARG A 77 2.86 11.00 3.73
CA ARG A 77 3.64 9.75 3.82
C ARG A 77 2.91 8.54 3.23
N LEU A 78 1.74 8.74 2.64
CA LEU A 78 0.94 7.68 2.05
C LEU A 78 1.02 7.79 0.53
N HIS A 79 1.57 6.75 -0.10
CA HIS A 79 1.83 6.72 -1.53
C HIS A 79 1.09 5.53 -2.15
N PRO A 80 0.10 5.75 -3.01
CA PRO A 80 -0.51 4.66 -3.76
C PRO A 80 0.48 4.19 -4.84
N LEU A 81 0.81 2.91 -4.85
CA LEU A 81 1.67 2.30 -5.88
C LEU A 81 0.86 1.23 -6.63
N PRO A 82 0.04 1.59 -7.66
CA PRO A 82 -0.86 0.67 -8.39
C PRO A 82 -0.21 -0.54 -9.08
N LEU A 83 1.09 -0.75 -8.89
CA LEU A 83 1.91 -1.73 -9.54
C LEU A 83 1.41 -3.16 -9.29
N SER A 84 1.26 -3.91 -10.37
CA SER A 84 0.95 -5.34 -10.32
C SER A 84 2.11 -6.12 -10.93
N LEU A 85 2.77 -6.91 -10.08
CA LEU A 85 3.90 -7.77 -10.42
C LEU A 85 3.63 -9.20 -9.93
N PHE A 86 2.39 -9.66 -10.01
CA PHE A 86 2.02 -10.95 -9.46
C PHE A 86 2.51 -12.10 -10.34
N GLY A 87 3.05 -13.15 -9.71
CA GLY A 87 3.48 -14.37 -10.41
C GLY A 87 4.57 -14.08 -11.44
N VAL A 88 4.31 -14.42 -12.70
CA VAL A 88 5.28 -14.30 -13.81
C VAL A 88 5.36 -12.89 -14.40
N ASP A 89 4.57 -11.93 -13.93
CA ASP A 89 4.55 -10.56 -14.48
C ASP A 89 5.91 -9.84 -14.32
N GLY A 90 6.72 -10.23 -13.34
CA GLY A 90 8.09 -9.73 -13.16
C GLY A 90 9.18 -10.53 -13.88
N GLN A 91 8.84 -11.63 -14.56
CA GLN A 91 9.79 -12.49 -15.26
C GLN A 91 9.97 -12.05 -16.72
N SER A 92 11.15 -12.30 -17.29
CA SER A 92 11.46 -12.05 -18.71
C SER A 92 11.11 -10.64 -19.20
N VAL A 93 11.28 -9.63 -18.35
CA VAL A 93 11.06 -8.22 -18.66
C VAL A 93 12.13 -7.74 -19.64
N THR A 94 11.71 -7.14 -20.77
CA THR A 94 12.63 -6.60 -21.77
C THR A 94 13.34 -5.34 -21.24
N ALA A 95 14.46 -4.97 -21.86
CA ALA A 95 15.18 -3.75 -21.49
C ALA A 95 14.31 -2.48 -21.64
N GLY A 96 13.41 -2.43 -22.63
CA GLY A 96 12.50 -1.31 -22.83
C GLY A 96 11.46 -1.19 -21.73
N GLU A 97 10.81 -2.30 -21.37
CA GLU A 97 9.83 -2.36 -20.27
C GLU A 97 10.47 -2.03 -18.93
N LEU A 98 11.68 -2.54 -18.67
CA LEU A 98 12.41 -2.24 -17.44
C LEU A 98 12.76 -0.75 -17.34
N ARG A 99 13.19 -0.11 -18.44
CA ARG A 99 13.44 1.35 -18.46
C ARG A 99 12.17 2.16 -18.19
N GLN A 100 11.05 1.78 -18.79
CA GLN A 100 9.77 2.46 -18.53
C GLN A 100 9.32 2.25 -17.08
N LEU A 101 9.42 1.03 -16.54
CA LEU A 101 9.10 0.77 -15.14
C LEU A 101 9.95 1.60 -14.19
N ARG A 102 11.28 1.69 -14.41
CA ARG A 102 12.16 2.56 -13.62
C ARG A 102 11.77 4.04 -13.72
N THR A 103 11.39 4.50 -14.91
CA THR A 103 10.88 5.87 -15.11
C THR A 103 9.62 6.12 -14.28
N ASN A 104 8.70 5.16 -14.26
CA ASN A 104 7.46 5.26 -13.48
C ASN A 104 7.75 5.22 -11.96
N LEU A 105 8.65 4.35 -11.50
CA LEU A 105 9.08 4.26 -10.10
C LEU A 105 9.85 5.51 -9.64
N ALA A 106 10.67 6.10 -10.51
CA ALA A 106 11.36 7.36 -10.23
C ALA A 106 10.37 8.49 -9.96
N ALA A 107 9.27 8.55 -10.72
CA ALA A 107 8.22 9.54 -10.50
C ALA A 107 7.44 9.35 -9.19
N GLU A 108 7.58 8.20 -8.53
CA GLU A 108 7.04 7.91 -7.19
C GLU A 108 8.09 8.09 -6.08
N GLY A 109 9.29 8.57 -6.41
CA GLY A 109 10.35 8.80 -5.42
C GLY A 109 11.13 7.53 -5.03
N LEU A 110 11.16 6.52 -5.90
CA LEU A 110 11.77 5.21 -5.63
C LEU A 110 13.11 4.99 -6.37
N THR A 111 13.81 6.07 -6.74
CA THR A 111 15.17 5.95 -7.28
C THR A 111 16.14 5.45 -6.21
N PRO A 112 17.26 4.78 -6.58
CA PRO A 112 18.27 4.36 -5.61
C PRO A 112 18.76 5.50 -4.70
N GLY A 113 18.93 6.71 -5.25
CA GLY A 113 19.34 7.90 -4.49
C GLY A 113 18.30 8.37 -3.47
N GLU A 114 17.01 8.22 -3.76
CA GLU A 114 15.92 8.54 -2.83
C GLU A 114 15.78 7.49 -1.73
N LEU A 115 15.89 6.20 -2.08
CA LEU A 115 15.85 5.09 -1.12
C LEU A 115 16.98 5.14 -0.07
N MET A 116 18.07 5.86 -0.35
CA MET A 116 19.16 6.10 0.60
C MET A 116 18.86 7.21 1.61
N ARG A 117 17.88 8.08 1.33
CA ARG A 117 17.65 9.33 2.06
C ARG A 117 16.33 9.29 2.82
N GLY A 118 16.24 10.15 3.84
CA GLY A 118 14.98 10.39 4.54
C GLY A 118 14.54 9.22 5.41
N ARG A 119 13.25 8.89 5.32
CA ARG A 119 12.60 7.86 6.13
C ARG A 119 12.71 6.49 5.45
N PRO A 120 12.55 5.39 6.20
CA PRO A 120 12.44 4.08 5.59
C PRO A 120 11.32 4.03 4.55
N THR A 121 11.55 3.38 3.42
CA THR A 121 10.51 3.09 2.42
C THR A 121 9.82 1.78 2.79
N VAL A 122 8.50 1.84 3.01
CA VAL A 122 7.69 0.72 3.49
C VAL A 122 6.70 0.29 2.43
N PHE A 123 6.94 -0.86 1.80
CA PHE A 123 5.97 -1.45 0.87
C PHE A 123 4.90 -2.24 1.63
N VAL A 124 3.63 -1.97 1.35
CA VAL A 124 2.47 -2.61 1.98
C VAL A 124 1.64 -3.31 0.90
N ASP A 125 1.37 -4.61 1.07
CA ASP A 125 0.59 -5.40 0.12
C ASP A 125 -0.31 -6.41 0.84
N LEU A 126 -1.38 -6.85 0.17
CA LEU A 126 -2.20 -7.99 0.54
C LEU A 126 -1.56 -9.27 -0.03
N VAL A 127 -0.86 -10.01 0.83
CA VAL A 127 0.05 -11.05 0.38
C VAL A 127 -0.62 -12.43 0.34
N TYR A 128 -0.67 -13.02 -0.86
CA TYR A 128 -1.00 -14.42 -1.07
C TYR A 128 0.26 -15.31 -0.99
N GLN A 129 1.16 -15.18 -1.96
CA GLN A 129 2.42 -15.95 -2.05
C GLN A 129 3.69 -15.10 -1.88
N GLY A 130 3.61 -13.78 -2.03
CA GLY A 130 4.75 -12.86 -1.89
C GLY A 130 5.46 -12.50 -3.20
N SER A 131 5.05 -13.06 -4.33
CA SER A 131 5.69 -12.83 -5.65
C SER A 131 5.71 -11.37 -6.08
N THR A 132 4.69 -10.57 -5.73
CA THR A 132 4.71 -9.11 -5.99
C THR A 132 5.90 -8.42 -5.33
N PHE A 133 6.15 -8.71 -4.04
CA PHE A 133 7.28 -8.15 -3.31
C PHE A 133 8.62 -8.66 -3.83
N GLU A 134 8.71 -9.95 -4.15
CA GLU A 134 9.92 -10.54 -4.73
C GLU A 134 10.28 -9.89 -6.07
N ASN A 135 9.30 -9.75 -6.96
CA ASN A 135 9.49 -9.12 -8.27
C ASN A 135 9.86 -7.64 -8.13
N LEU A 136 9.18 -6.90 -7.25
CA LEU A 136 9.51 -5.50 -6.97
C LEU A 136 10.93 -5.36 -6.40
N TYR A 137 11.29 -6.20 -5.44
CA TYR A 137 12.65 -6.26 -4.90
C TYR A 137 13.66 -6.54 -6.00
N GLY A 138 13.43 -7.52 -6.88
CA GLY A 138 14.34 -7.84 -7.97
C GLY A 138 14.57 -6.67 -8.94
N VAL A 139 13.53 -5.89 -9.24
CA VAL A 139 13.64 -4.66 -10.04
C VAL A 139 14.51 -3.61 -9.33
N LEU A 140 14.24 -3.35 -8.04
CA LEU A 140 14.98 -2.37 -7.25
C LEU A 140 16.44 -2.80 -7.07
N ARG A 141 16.69 -4.06 -6.71
CA ARG A 141 18.03 -4.61 -6.48
C ARG A 141 18.90 -4.48 -7.71
N ARG A 142 18.37 -4.86 -8.89
CA ARG A 142 19.06 -4.69 -10.18
C ARG A 142 19.32 -3.21 -10.49
N TRP A 143 18.38 -2.33 -10.19
CA TRP A 143 18.56 -0.89 -10.42
C TRP A 143 19.67 -0.29 -9.54
N ILE A 144 19.70 -0.70 -8.27
CA ILE A 144 20.75 -0.34 -7.32
C ILE A 144 22.12 -0.82 -7.81
N ASP A 145 22.20 -2.05 -8.35
CA ASP A 145 23.44 -2.58 -8.92
C ASP A 145 23.89 -1.81 -10.17
N ASP A 146 22.97 -1.55 -11.10
CA ASP A 146 23.26 -0.82 -12.34
C ASP A 146 23.77 0.61 -12.08
N GLU A 147 23.30 1.25 -11.01
CA GLU A 147 23.74 2.59 -10.61
C GLU A 147 24.90 2.58 -9.60
N HIS A 148 25.39 1.40 -9.21
CA HIS A 148 26.41 1.23 -8.17
C HIS A 148 26.06 1.96 -6.86
N ALA A 149 24.77 2.03 -6.52
CA ALA A 149 24.30 2.67 -5.30
C ALA A 149 24.63 1.83 -4.05
N GLN A 150 24.69 2.48 -2.89
CA GLN A 150 25.15 1.85 -1.66
C GLN A 150 24.11 0.89 -1.07
N TRP A 151 24.16 -0.38 -1.48
CA TRP A 151 23.22 -1.41 -1.03
C TRP A 151 23.14 -1.55 0.50
N ASP A 152 24.27 -1.47 1.21
CA ASP A 152 24.30 -1.59 2.68
C ASP A 152 23.53 -0.49 3.41
N VAL A 153 23.37 0.68 2.77
CA VAL A 153 22.53 1.77 3.27
C VAL A 153 21.07 1.48 2.94
N ILE A 154 20.77 1.21 1.66
CA ILE A 154 19.40 1.03 1.17
C ILE A 154 18.70 -0.15 1.86
N ARG A 155 19.39 -1.28 2.05
CA ARG A 155 18.79 -2.48 2.66
C ARG A 155 18.31 -2.29 4.09
N ARG A 156 18.80 -1.25 4.78
CA ARG A 156 18.36 -0.86 6.14
C ARG A 156 17.18 0.11 6.12
N GLN A 157 16.93 0.76 4.98
CA GLN A 157 15.81 1.69 4.76
C GLN A 157 14.60 0.99 4.12
N LEU A 158 14.80 -0.13 3.42
CA LEU A 158 13.69 -0.89 2.85
C LEU A 158 12.94 -1.72 3.91
N ARG A 159 11.62 -1.70 3.83
CA ARG A 159 10.71 -2.50 4.65
C ARG A 159 9.54 -3.03 3.84
N PHE A 160 9.02 -4.18 4.26
CA PHE A 160 7.88 -4.85 3.64
C PHE A 160 6.88 -5.27 4.73
N VAL A 161 5.64 -4.80 4.62
CA VAL A 161 4.54 -5.17 5.50
C VAL A 161 3.53 -5.98 4.69
N GLY A 162 3.51 -7.29 4.90
CA GLY A 162 2.57 -8.20 4.24
C GLY A 162 1.30 -8.38 5.05
N ILE A 163 0.15 -8.07 4.47
CA ILE A 163 -1.16 -8.35 5.05
C ILE A 163 -1.58 -9.76 4.62
N THR A 164 -1.55 -10.71 5.55
CA THR A 164 -1.78 -12.13 5.28
C THR A 164 -3.13 -12.59 5.83
N SER A 165 -3.72 -13.60 5.20
CA SER A 165 -4.89 -14.30 5.75
C SER A 165 -4.55 -14.92 7.11
N ARG A 166 -5.39 -14.66 8.13
CA ARG A 166 -5.17 -15.17 9.48
C ARG A 166 -5.41 -16.67 9.54
N THR A 167 -4.36 -17.41 9.84
CA THR A 167 -4.44 -18.83 10.17
C THR A 167 -4.40 -19.05 11.68
N LYS A 168 -4.55 -20.30 12.13
CA LYS A 168 -4.27 -20.68 13.52
C LYS A 168 -2.81 -20.33 13.86
N THR A 169 -2.58 -19.77 15.05
CA THR A 169 -1.23 -19.49 15.57
C THR A 169 -0.52 -20.80 15.89
N SER A 170 0.56 -21.09 15.18
CA SER A 170 1.41 -22.27 15.40
C SER A 170 2.87 -21.91 15.08
N PRO A 171 3.87 -22.51 15.75
CA PRO A 171 5.26 -22.38 15.31
C PRO A 171 5.47 -22.86 13.87
N ASN A 172 4.61 -23.77 13.38
CA ASN A 172 4.64 -24.30 12.01
C ASN A 172 3.76 -23.52 11.03
N THR A 173 3.24 -22.35 11.43
CA THR A 173 2.46 -21.51 10.51
C THR A 173 3.34 -21.07 9.36
N TRP A 174 2.96 -21.45 8.14
CA TRP A 174 3.59 -21.02 6.91
C TRP A 174 3.64 -19.49 6.82
N ARG A 175 4.81 -18.93 6.49
CA ARG A 175 5.00 -17.49 6.28
C ARG A 175 5.65 -17.27 4.93
N TRP A 176 5.03 -16.44 4.10
CA TRP A 176 5.50 -16.18 2.73
C TRP A 176 6.99 -15.80 2.65
N HIS A 177 7.48 -14.97 3.58
CA HIS A 177 8.89 -14.53 3.56
C HIS A 177 9.89 -15.63 3.90
N GLN A 178 9.47 -16.74 4.53
CA GLN A 178 10.36 -17.90 4.76
C GLN A 178 10.67 -18.66 3.45
N HIS A 179 9.90 -18.38 2.40
CA HIS A 179 10.03 -18.98 1.08
C HIS A 179 10.41 -17.96 0.01
N ALA A 180 10.72 -16.73 0.41
CA ALA A 180 11.16 -15.67 -0.49
C ALA A 180 12.66 -15.45 -0.29
N GLU A 181 13.49 -15.88 -1.23
CA GLU A 181 14.96 -15.84 -1.10
C GLU A 181 15.47 -14.43 -0.78
N PHE A 182 14.84 -13.40 -1.37
CA PHE A 182 15.21 -12.00 -1.16
C PHE A 182 15.12 -11.54 0.31
N ALA A 183 14.32 -12.21 1.14
CA ALA A 183 14.18 -11.88 2.55
C ALA A 183 15.51 -12.01 3.30
N THR A 184 16.42 -12.87 2.82
CA THR A 184 17.73 -13.10 3.44
C THR A 184 18.72 -11.94 3.25
N ASP A 185 18.50 -11.10 2.23
CA ASP A 185 19.34 -9.92 1.97
C ASP A 185 19.01 -8.73 2.88
N LEU A 186 17.87 -8.79 3.57
CA LEU A 186 17.32 -7.72 4.39
C LEU A 186 17.51 -8.01 5.90
N PRO A 187 17.58 -6.97 6.75
CA PRO A 187 17.51 -7.16 8.19
C PRO A 187 16.23 -7.89 8.60
N ALA A 188 16.29 -8.74 9.63
CA ALA A 188 15.12 -9.49 10.12
C ALA A 188 13.94 -8.60 10.55
N SER A 189 14.20 -7.33 10.88
CA SER A 189 13.17 -6.34 11.23
C SER A 189 12.46 -5.71 10.03
N ALA A 190 13.01 -5.86 8.82
CA ALA A 190 12.52 -5.22 7.59
C ALA A 190 11.22 -5.84 7.09
N ILE A 191 10.98 -7.13 7.35
CA ILE A 191 9.78 -7.83 6.90
C ILE A 191 8.85 -8.08 8.09
N ARG A 192 7.61 -7.60 7.99
CA ARG A 192 6.59 -7.74 9.02
C ARG A 192 5.28 -8.26 8.42
N ASN A 193 4.51 -8.95 9.23
CA ASN A 193 3.21 -9.52 8.84
C ASN A 193 2.09 -8.96 9.71
N VAL A 194 1.01 -8.54 9.05
CA VAL A 194 -0.25 -8.17 9.69
C VAL A 194 -1.31 -9.19 9.27
N SER A 195 -1.99 -9.82 10.23
CA SER A 195 -3.03 -10.79 9.90
C SER A 195 -4.43 -10.16 9.84
N LEU A 196 -5.14 -10.45 8.75
CA LEU A 196 -6.53 -10.05 8.53
C LEU A 196 -7.45 -11.28 8.59
N ASP A 197 -8.71 -11.10 8.96
CA ASP A 197 -9.70 -12.18 8.89
C ASP A 197 -9.72 -12.83 7.49
N PRO A 198 -9.76 -14.17 7.35
CA PRO A 198 -9.67 -14.83 6.05
C PRO A 198 -10.76 -14.41 5.05
N ARG A 199 -11.99 -14.15 5.53
CA ARG A 199 -13.08 -13.74 4.63
C ARG A 199 -12.85 -12.33 4.13
N LEU A 200 -12.40 -11.43 5.00
CA LEU A 200 -12.07 -10.06 4.61
C LEU A 200 -10.83 -10.00 3.71
N TRP A 201 -9.83 -10.83 4.00
CA TRP A 201 -8.65 -10.97 3.15
C TRP A 201 -9.07 -11.40 1.73
N SER A 202 -9.90 -12.43 1.58
CA SER A 202 -10.43 -12.81 0.26
C SER A 202 -11.34 -11.75 -0.34
N TYR A 203 -12.16 -11.06 0.45
CA TYR A 203 -13.00 -9.96 -0.06
C TYR A 203 -12.15 -8.90 -0.76
N PHE A 204 -11.09 -8.39 -0.11
CA PHE A 204 -10.24 -7.36 -0.70
C PHE A 204 -9.38 -7.86 -1.87
N GLY A 205 -8.97 -9.14 -1.86
CA GLY A 205 -8.18 -9.73 -2.95
C GLY A 205 -9.00 -10.08 -4.19
N ASP A 206 -10.18 -10.67 -3.99
CA ASP A 206 -10.89 -11.44 -5.02
C ASP A 206 -12.21 -10.79 -5.46
N TYR A 207 -12.92 -10.11 -4.55
CA TYR A 207 -14.32 -9.74 -4.76
C TYR A 207 -14.57 -8.23 -4.86
N GLN A 208 -13.81 -7.43 -4.12
CA GLN A 208 -14.02 -5.99 -4.09
C GLN A 208 -13.78 -5.34 -5.46
N HIS A 209 -14.72 -4.52 -5.91
CA HIS A 209 -14.51 -3.68 -7.09
C HIS A 209 -13.37 -2.67 -6.86
N LYS A 210 -12.68 -2.30 -7.93
CA LYS A 210 -11.45 -1.49 -7.85
C LYS A 210 -11.59 -0.20 -8.64
N THR A 211 -11.12 0.90 -8.07
CA THR A 211 -11.20 2.25 -8.64
C THR A 211 -10.28 2.44 -9.85
N ALA A 212 -9.20 1.67 -9.93
CA ALA A 212 -8.26 1.65 -11.03
C ALA A 212 -8.16 0.28 -11.70
N ALA A 213 -7.73 0.25 -12.95
CA ALA A 213 -7.31 -0.99 -13.60
C ALA A 213 -5.95 -1.48 -13.05
N SER A 214 -5.67 -2.77 -13.22
CA SER A 214 -4.38 -3.33 -12.78
C SER A 214 -3.22 -2.77 -13.61
N PHE A 215 -2.20 -2.20 -12.96
CA PHE A 215 -1.01 -1.68 -13.63
C PHE A 215 0.07 -2.75 -13.76
N ARG A 216 -0.28 -3.78 -14.54
CA ARG A 216 0.60 -4.91 -14.88
C ARG A 216 1.58 -4.53 -16.00
N ARG A 217 2.57 -5.40 -16.23
CA ARG A 217 3.62 -5.26 -17.26
C ARG A 217 3.14 -4.70 -18.61
N THR A 218 2.04 -5.23 -19.15
CA THR A 218 1.48 -4.83 -20.45
C THR A 218 0.96 -3.39 -20.50
N ARG A 219 0.93 -2.68 -19.36
CA ARG A 219 0.43 -1.31 -19.24
C ARG A 219 1.47 -0.29 -18.82
N TRP A 220 2.70 -0.68 -18.49
CA TRP A 220 3.71 0.28 -18.03
C TRP A 220 4.04 1.38 -19.03
N ALA A 221 3.89 1.07 -20.32
CA ALA A 221 4.10 1.98 -21.44
C ALA A 221 2.78 2.42 -22.12
N ASP A 222 1.63 2.09 -21.53
CA ASP A 222 0.32 2.39 -22.09
C ASP A 222 -0.17 3.75 -21.58
N PRO A 223 -0.26 4.80 -22.42
CA PRO A 223 -0.68 6.12 -21.97
C PRO A 223 -2.15 6.18 -21.52
N GLU A 224 -3.01 5.25 -21.97
CA GLU A 224 -4.44 5.22 -21.61
C GLU A 224 -4.66 4.93 -20.12
N VAL A 225 -3.63 4.47 -19.39
CA VAL A 225 -3.74 4.31 -17.94
C VAL A 225 -3.97 5.64 -17.22
N ALA A 226 -3.58 6.76 -17.83
CA ALA A 226 -3.80 8.11 -17.31
C ALA A 226 -5.27 8.57 -17.45
N ASP A 227 -6.11 7.82 -18.15
CA ASP A 227 -7.53 8.14 -18.30
C ASP A 227 -8.37 7.57 -17.15
N PRO A 228 -9.23 8.40 -16.51
CA PRO A 228 -10.10 7.93 -15.45
C PRO A 228 -11.17 6.98 -15.98
N ARG A 229 -11.27 5.81 -15.35
CA ARG A 229 -12.38 4.87 -15.57
C ARG A 229 -13.67 5.41 -14.95
N ARG A 230 -14.77 5.24 -15.68
CA ARG A 230 -16.12 5.68 -15.27
C ARG A 230 -17.20 4.61 -15.49
N ASP A 231 -16.78 3.37 -15.75
CA ASP A 231 -17.70 2.24 -15.86
C ASP A 231 -18.44 1.96 -14.54
N GLU A 232 -19.55 1.24 -14.61
CA GLU A 232 -20.43 0.95 -13.47
C GLU A 232 -19.69 0.35 -12.26
N ARG A 233 -18.79 -0.62 -12.50
CA ARG A 233 -17.99 -1.23 -11.41
C ARG A 233 -17.04 -0.22 -10.78
N THR A 234 -16.45 0.66 -11.58
CA THR A 234 -15.59 1.74 -11.08
C THR A 234 -16.40 2.73 -10.24
N ARG A 235 -17.61 3.11 -10.68
CA ARG A 235 -18.51 3.97 -9.90
C ARG A 235 -18.90 3.34 -8.56
N MET A 236 -19.23 2.04 -8.54
CA MET A 236 -19.50 1.30 -7.30
C MET A 236 -18.28 1.32 -6.35
N ALA A 237 -17.09 1.05 -6.89
CA ALA A 237 -15.85 1.10 -6.11
C ALA A 237 -15.57 2.50 -5.55
N LEU A 238 -15.81 3.55 -6.34
CA LEU A 238 -15.61 4.94 -5.91
C LEU A 238 -16.61 5.36 -4.84
N ALA A 239 -17.88 4.97 -4.97
CA ALA A 239 -18.88 5.25 -3.95
C ALA A 239 -18.54 4.57 -2.61
N GLU A 240 -18.08 3.32 -2.64
CA GLU A 240 -17.56 2.64 -1.44
C GLU A 240 -16.34 3.35 -0.85
N ALA A 241 -15.35 3.70 -1.69
CA ALA A 241 -14.13 4.35 -1.24
C ALA A 241 -14.39 5.76 -0.64
N VAL A 242 -15.30 6.54 -1.22
CA VAL A 242 -15.76 7.83 -0.65
C VAL A 242 -16.38 7.61 0.73
N LYS A 243 -17.23 6.59 0.88
CA LYS A 243 -17.84 6.24 2.17
C LYS A 243 -16.78 5.83 3.21
N ILE A 244 -15.75 5.09 2.80
CA ILE A 244 -14.61 4.71 3.65
C ILE A 244 -13.86 5.96 4.13
N VAL A 245 -13.46 6.84 3.21
CA VAL A 245 -12.73 8.07 3.54
C VAL A 245 -13.56 8.96 4.48
N ALA A 246 -14.84 9.16 4.16
CA ALA A 246 -15.74 9.96 4.98
C ALA A 246 -15.87 9.38 6.40
N ALA A 247 -16.05 8.07 6.53
CA ALA A 247 -16.11 7.41 7.84
C ALA A 247 -14.79 7.54 8.61
N ALA A 248 -13.65 7.38 7.92
CA ALA A 248 -12.32 7.45 8.52
C ALA A 248 -11.94 8.83 9.05
N ARG A 249 -12.45 9.91 8.43
CA ARG A 249 -12.28 11.30 8.89
C ARG A 249 -13.03 11.60 10.19
N THR A 250 -14.04 10.80 10.54
CA THR A 250 -14.84 11.09 11.74
C THR A 250 -14.00 11.03 13.02
N PRO A 251 -14.29 11.88 14.02
CA PRO A 251 -13.62 11.82 15.33
C PRO A 251 -13.76 10.45 16.00
N LYS A 252 -14.81 9.69 15.70
CA LYS A 252 -15.02 8.32 16.23
C LYS A 252 -13.95 7.37 15.70
N VAL A 253 -13.73 7.34 14.38
CA VAL A 253 -12.74 6.45 13.78
C VAL A 253 -11.33 6.87 14.13
N ARG A 254 -11.01 8.17 14.08
CA ARG A 254 -9.68 8.69 14.45
C ARG A 254 -9.32 8.35 15.91
N ARG A 255 -10.26 8.51 16.86
CA ARG A 255 -10.07 8.08 18.26
C ARG A 255 -9.86 6.57 18.40
N LYS A 256 -10.67 5.77 17.71
CA LYS A 256 -10.53 4.31 17.71
C LYS A 256 -9.17 3.87 17.17
N LEU A 257 -8.70 4.48 16.09
CA LEU A 257 -7.36 4.24 15.55
C LEU A 257 -6.29 4.61 16.59
N ALA A 258 -6.37 5.79 17.21
CA ALA A 258 -5.45 6.22 18.26
C ALA A 258 -5.42 5.28 19.47
N GLU A 259 -6.55 4.71 19.89
CA GLU A 259 -6.65 3.71 20.95
C GLU A 259 -6.03 2.36 20.56
N LEU A 260 -6.14 1.96 19.30
CA LEU A 260 -5.51 0.73 18.83
C LEU A 260 -3.99 0.89 18.77
N LEU A 261 -3.49 2.07 18.38
CA LEU A 261 -2.05 2.35 18.36
C LEU A 261 -1.39 2.24 19.73
N THR A 262 -2.12 2.45 20.85
CA THR A 262 -1.53 2.26 22.19
C THR A 262 -1.23 0.80 22.52
N ARG A 263 -1.73 -0.14 21.72
CA ARG A 263 -1.51 -1.59 21.89
C ARG A 263 -0.36 -2.09 21.03
N GLU A 264 0.14 -1.27 20.11
CA GLU A 264 1.25 -1.65 19.24
C GLU A 264 2.58 -1.49 19.99
N PRO A 265 3.54 -2.44 19.86
CA PRO A 265 4.82 -2.37 20.57
C PRO A 265 5.59 -1.07 20.31
N ALA A 266 5.46 -0.51 19.11
CA ALA A 266 6.11 0.74 18.72
C ALA A 266 5.57 1.99 19.44
N ILE A 267 4.56 1.88 20.33
CA ILE A 267 4.12 3.01 21.16
C ILE A 267 5.21 3.49 22.14
N SER A 268 6.22 2.66 22.41
CA SER A 268 7.44 3.06 23.11
C SER A 268 8.30 4.03 22.30
N GLU A 269 8.06 4.17 21.00
CA GLU A 269 8.76 5.10 20.12
C GLU A 269 8.07 6.47 20.08
N ARG A 270 8.88 7.53 19.95
CA ARG A 270 8.39 8.91 19.95
C ARG A 270 7.42 9.18 18.79
N TRP A 271 7.75 8.72 17.60
CA TRP A 271 6.97 8.98 16.38
C TRP A 271 5.54 8.44 16.46
N LEU A 272 5.34 7.25 17.06
CA LEU A 272 4.00 6.66 17.15
C LEU A 272 3.16 7.36 18.22
N ARG A 273 3.78 7.81 19.32
CA ARG A 273 3.09 8.66 20.31
C ARG A 273 2.65 9.99 19.72
N GLU A 274 3.49 10.65 18.93
CA GLU A 274 3.14 11.90 18.27
C GLU A 274 1.99 11.71 17.28
N LEU A 275 2.03 10.63 16.47
CA LEU A 275 0.92 10.27 15.60
C LEU A 275 -0.37 10.02 16.39
N GLN A 276 -0.29 9.22 17.45
CA GLN A 276 -1.43 8.88 18.31
C GLN A 276 -2.09 10.12 18.92
N VAL A 277 -1.29 11.11 19.35
CA VAL A 277 -1.79 12.40 19.85
C VAL A 277 -2.44 13.20 18.72
N SER A 278 -1.83 13.25 17.53
CA SER A 278 -2.37 14.00 16.39
C SER A 278 -3.73 13.46 15.91
N LEU A 279 -3.97 12.16 16.01
CA LEU A 279 -5.25 11.53 15.68
C LEU A 279 -6.39 11.92 16.65
N ARG A 280 -6.06 12.41 17.84
CA ARG A 280 -7.05 12.83 18.85
C ARG A 280 -7.42 14.30 18.78
N ARG A 281 -6.66 15.10 18.02
CA ARG A 281 -6.95 16.50 17.75
C ARG A 281 -8.02 16.62 16.68
#